data_AF-A0A947CU64-F1
#
_entry.id   AF-A0A947CU64-F1
#
_cell.length_a   1.000
_cell.length_b   1.000
_cell.length_c   1.000
_cell.angle_alpha   90.00
_cell.angle_beta   90.00
_cell.angle_gamma   90.00
#
_symmetry.space_group_name_H-M   'P 1'
#
loop_
_entity.id
_entity.type
_entity.pdbx_description
1 polymer ?
#
loop_
_entity_poly.entity_id
_entity_poly.type
_entity_poly.pdbx_seq_one_letter_code
_entity_poly.pdbx_strand_id
1 'polypeptide(L)'
;MSDKNIELIQEALHYCGMPTGKIDGIMGADTKGAIKQFQEKQGLAADGIAGPNTKAKLAEQLGSAMGRIPQLITELQGSPNVS
;
A
#
# COMPACT_ATOMS: atom_id res chain seq x y z
N MET A 1 -2.90 -16.73 -4.27
CA MET A 1 -1.79 -16.04 -4.95
C MET A 1 -1.45 -14.84 -4.09
N SER A 2 -0.17 -14.57 -3.86
CA SER A 2 0.28 -13.33 -3.22
C SER A 2 0.23 -12.21 -4.27
N ASP A 3 -0.53 -11.16 -3.97
CA ASP A 3 -0.63 -10.01 -4.86
C ASP A 3 0.57 -9.08 -4.60
N LYS A 4 1.41 -8.89 -5.61
CA LYS A 4 2.58 -7.99 -5.55
C LYS A 4 2.21 -6.59 -5.03
N ASN A 5 1.02 -6.13 -5.41
CA ASN A 5 0.43 -4.88 -4.95
C ASN A 5 0.23 -4.83 -3.42
N ILE A 6 -0.21 -5.94 -2.82
CA ILE A 6 -0.43 -6.03 -1.39
C ILE A 6 0.92 -6.10 -0.66
N GLU A 7 1.91 -6.82 -1.21
CA GLU A 7 3.27 -6.85 -0.65
C GLU A 7 3.86 -5.43 -0.56
N LEU A 8 3.70 -4.65 -1.63
CA LEU A 8 4.16 -3.26 -1.66
C LEU A 8 3.42 -2.37 -0.65
N ILE A 9 2.10 -2.53 -0.50
CA ILE A 9 1.33 -1.82 0.52
C ILE A 9 1.82 -2.19 1.92
N GLN A 10 2.07 -3.48 2.18
CA GLN A 10 2.57 -3.96 3.46
C GLN A 10 3.97 -3.40 3.76
N GLU A 11 4.85 -3.36 2.77
CA GLU A 11 6.20 -2.75 2.86
C GLU A 11 6.11 -1.24 3.13
N ALA A 12 5.23 -0.53 2.43
CA ALA A 12 4.97 0.90 2.63
C ALA A 12 4.56 1.21 4.07
N LEU A 13 3.58 0.47 4.56
CA LEU A 13 2.99 0.64 5.87
C LEU A 13 4.01 0.33 6.96
N HIS A 14 4.80 -0.73 6.78
CA HIS A 14 5.91 -1.06 7.68
C HIS A 14 6.91 0.10 7.79
N TYR A 15 7.32 0.68 6.65
CA TYR A 15 8.21 1.84 6.63
C TYR A 15 7.60 3.09 7.28
N CYS A 16 6.30 3.27 7.14
CA CYS A 16 5.55 4.37 7.73
C CYS A 16 5.29 4.17 9.25
N GLY A 17 5.85 3.12 9.85
CA GLY A 17 5.71 2.79 11.28
C GLY A 17 4.39 2.12 11.64
N MET A 18 3.72 1.51 10.67
CA MET A 18 2.44 0.81 10.82
C MET A 18 2.62 -0.65 10.39
N PRO A 19 3.15 -1.52 11.27
CA PRO A 19 3.44 -2.90 10.93
C PRO A 19 2.14 -3.64 10.58
N THR A 20 2.12 -4.27 9.41
CA THR A 20 1.00 -5.06 8.87
C THR A 20 1.09 -6.55 9.24
N GLY A 21 2.07 -6.91 10.07
CA GLY A 21 2.48 -8.30 10.29
C GLY A 21 3.46 -8.76 9.21
N LYS A 22 3.17 -9.89 8.58
CA LYS A 22 4.01 -10.49 7.54
C LYS A 22 3.76 -9.80 6.19
N ILE A 23 4.84 -9.48 5.46
CA ILE A 23 4.77 -9.07 4.07
C ILE A 23 4.61 -10.35 3.24
N ASP A 24 3.38 -10.78 3.05
CA ASP A 24 3.01 -12.01 2.35
C ASP A 24 2.08 -11.78 1.15
N GLY A 25 1.72 -10.54 0.87
CA GLY A 25 0.81 -10.18 -0.21
C GLY A 25 -0.64 -10.54 0.07
N ILE A 26 -1.02 -10.72 1.34
CA ILE A 26 -2.38 -11.06 1.76
C ILE A 26 -3.01 -9.91 2.53
N MET A 27 -4.20 -9.48 2.11
CA MET A 27 -4.96 -8.42 2.78
C MET A 27 -5.68 -8.94 4.04
N GLY A 28 -4.90 -9.32 5.05
CA GLY A 28 -5.36 -9.79 6.35
C GLY A 28 -5.86 -8.68 7.28
N ALA A 29 -6.34 -9.06 8.47
CA ALA A 29 -6.85 -8.12 9.48
C ALA A 29 -5.80 -7.09 9.91
N ASP A 30 -4.55 -7.53 10.11
CA ASP A 30 -3.43 -6.65 10.48
C ASP A 30 -3.10 -5.65 9.38
N THR A 31 -3.09 -6.10 8.12
CA THR A 31 -2.89 -5.22 6.97
C THR A 31 -4.01 -4.18 6.86
N LYS A 32 -5.28 -4.59 7.04
CA LYS A 32 -6.42 -3.66 7.07
C LYS A 32 -6.32 -2.67 8.23
N GLY A 33 -5.90 -3.11 9.41
CA GLY A 33 -5.67 -2.23 10.57
C GLY A 33 -4.60 -1.18 10.31
N ALA A 34 -3.49 -1.58 9.70
CA ALA A 34 -2.43 -0.66 9.29
C ALA A 34 -2.87 0.32 8.20
N ILE A 35 -3.68 -0.14 7.22
CA ILE A 35 -4.27 0.76 6.21
C ILE A 35 -5.16 1.82 6.87
N LYS A 36 -5.99 1.43 7.86
CA LYS A 36 -6.82 2.39 8.60
C LYS A 36 -5.98 3.45 9.29
N GLN A 37 -4.97 3.04 10.05
CA GLN A 37 -4.07 3.98 10.72
C GLN A 37 -3.38 4.92 9.74
N PHE A 38 -2.98 4.41 8.56
CA PHE A 38 -2.38 5.23 7.52
C PHE A 38 -3.39 6.23 6.95
N GLN A 39 -4.60 5.77 6.65
CA GLN A 39 -5.69 6.63 6.19
C GLN A 39 -5.97 7.75 7.21
N GLU A 40 -6.08 7.44 8.50
CA GLU A 40 -6.27 8.42 9.57
C GLU A 40 -5.14 9.45 9.61
N LYS A 41 -3.88 9.01 9.54
CA LYS A 41 -2.71 9.91 9.50
C LYS A 41 -2.68 10.81 8.27
N GLN A 42 -3.20 10.35 7.14
CA GLN A 42 -3.24 11.10 5.88
C GLN A 42 -4.53 11.92 5.72
N GLY A 43 -5.44 11.89 6.69
CA GLY A 43 -6.75 12.57 6.59
C GLY A 43 -7.70 11.96 5.57
N LEU A 44 -7.53 10.68 5.25
CA LEU A 44 -8.42 9.90 4.38
C LEU A 44 -9.49 9.18 5.21
N ALA A 45 -10.53 8.69 4.54
CA ALA A 45 -11.51 7.79 5.16
C ALA A 45 -10.81 6.50 5.63
N ALA A 46 -10.94 6.18 6.93
CA ALA A 46 -10.31 5.03 7.57
C ALA A 46 -11.12 3.72 7.40
N ASP A 47 -11.49 3.41 6.16
CA ASP A 47 -12.28 2.22 5.82
C ASP A 47 -11.44 0.92 5.80
N GLY A 48 -10.12 1.03 5.77
CA GLY A 48 -9.18 -0.10 5.73
C GLY A 48 -9.05 -0.73 4.34
N ILE A 49 -9.51 -0.04 3.30
CA ILE A 49 -9.45 -0.45 1.91
C ILE A 49 -8.40 0.40 1.20
N ALA A 50 -7.44 -0.25 0.55
CA ALA A 50 -6.46 0.43 -0.29
C ALA A 50 -7.07 0.88 -1.62
N GLY A 51 -7.93 1.90 -1.58
CA GLY A 51 -8.50 2.55 -2.77
C GLY A 51 -7.48 3.42 -3.51
N PRO A 52 -7.84 4.01 -4.67
CA PRO A 52 -6.93 4.81 -5.50
C PRO A 52 -6.21 5.94 -4.74
N ASN A 53 -6.92 6.63 -3.84
CA ASN A 53 -6.36 7.72 -3.04
C ASN A 53 -5.34 7.22 -2.01
N THR A 54 -5.68 6.14 -1.28
CA THR A 54 -4.78 5.50 -0.32
C THR A 54 -3.53 4.95 -1.01
N LYS A 55 -3.72 4.30 -2.17
CA LYS A 55 -2.67 3.78 -3.05
C LYS A 55 -1.73 4.88 -3.53
N ALA A 56 -2.26 6.01 -4.01
CA ALA A 56 -1.45 7.15 -4.43
C ALA A 56 -0.59 7.69 -3.28
N LYS A 57 -1.18 7.88 -2.09
CA LYS A 57 -0.45 8.36 -0.90
C LYS A 57 0.64 7.39 -0.44
N LEU A 58 0.36 6.08 -0.45
CA LEU A 58 1.38 5.06 -0.15
C LEU A 58 2.51 5.08 -1.18
N ALA A 59 2.19 5.32 -2.46
CA ALA A 59 3.18 5.45 -3.52
C ALA A 59 4.07 6.70 -3.37
N GLU A 60 3.51 7.83 -2.97
CA GLU A 60 4.30 9.03 -2.65
C GLU A 60 5.28 8.76 -1.50
N GLN A 61 4.81 8.08 -0.44
CA GLN A 61 5.62 7.75 0.73
C GLN A 61 6.74 6.75 0.40
N LEU A 62 6.43 5.65 -0.30
CA LEU A 62 7.44 4.68 -0.74
C LEU A 62 8.40 5.24 -1.79
N GLY A 63 7.90 6.07 -2.71
CA GLY A 63 8.73 6.73 -3.72
C GLY A 63 9.75 7.66 -3.08
N SER A 64 9.34 8.42 -2.05
CA SER A 64 10.22 9.30 -1.28
C SER A 64 11.16 8.52 -0.35
N ALA A 65 10.71 7.39 0.22
CA ALA A 65 11.46 6.58 1.16
C ALA A 65 12.50 5.64 0.52
N MET A 66 12.18 5.04 -0.62
CA MET A 66 12.99 4.00 -1.27
C MET A 66 13.49 4.39 -2.66
N GLY A 67 13.18 5.60 -3.16
CA GLY A 67 13.54 6.00 -4.53
C GLY A 67 12.90 5.14 -5.62
N ARG A 68 11.86 4.37 -5.29
CA ARG A 68 11.29 3.29 -6.11
C ARG A 68 9.98 3.69 -6.81
N ILE A 69 9.92 4.96 -7.20
CA ILE A 69 8.76 5.70 -7.70
C ILE A 69 8.03 5.05 -8.92
N PRO A 70 8.69 4.40 -9.91
CA PRO A 70 8.00 4.03 -11.15
C PRO A 70 7.16 2.74 -11.09
N GLN A 71 7.44 1.82 -10.16
CA GLN A 71 6.75 0.52 -10.11
C GLN A 71 5.36 0.64 -9.46
N LEU A 72 5.26 1.39 -8.35
CA LEU A 72 4.05 1.37 -7.52
C LEU A 72 2.86 2.11 -8.15
N ILE A 73 3.09 3.21 -8.85
CA ILE A 73 2.02 3.89 -9.61
C ILE A 73 1.48 3.01 -10.73
N THR A 74 2.35 2.22 -11.38
CA THR A 74 2.02 1.34 -12.50
C THR A 74 1.25 0.12 -12.00
N GLU A 75 1.70 -0.50 -10.91
CA GLU A 75 1.07 -1.71 -10.37
C GLU A 75 -0.25 -1.40 -9.63
N LEU A 76 -0.37 -0.24 -8.96
CA LEU A 76 -1.57 0.13 -8.20
C LEU A 76 -2.73 0.67 -9.05
N GLN A 77 -2.43 1.28 -10.21
CA GLN A 77 -3.44 1.80 -11.15
C GLN A 77 -3.94 0.75 -12.15
N GLY A 78 -3.46 -0.49 -12.06
CA GLY A 78 -3.80 -1.55 -13.00
C GLY A 78 -2.97 -1.39 -14.26
N SER A 79 -1.91 -2.18 -14.37
CA SER A 79 -1.22 -2.40 -15.64
C SER A 79 -2.28 -2.70 -16.72
N PRO A 80 -2.28 -2.02 -17.89
CA PRO A 80 -2.90 -2.62 -19.05
C PRO A 80 -2.17 -3.96 -19.25
N ASN A 81 -2.94 -5.03 -19.12
CA ASN A 81 -2.57 -6.40 -19.45
C ASN A 81 -1.59 -6.41 -20.64
N VAL A 82 -0.29 -6.60 -20.38
CA VAL A 82 0.67 -6.89 -21.43
C VAL A 82 0.75 -8.41 -21.52
N SER A 83 0.00 -8.94 -22.49
CA SER A 83 0.06 -10.32 -22.96
C SER A 83 1.45 -10.68 -23.49
#